data_AF-A0A6P5U0B4-F1
#
_entry.id   AF-A0A6P5U0B4-F1
#
_cell.length_a   1.000
_cell.length_b   1.000
_cell.length_c   1.000
_cell.angle_alpha   90.00
_cell.angle_beta   90.00
_cell.angle_gamma   90.00
#
_symmetry.space_group_name_H-M   'P 1'
#
loop_
_entity.id
_entity.type
_entity.pdbx_description
1 polymer ?
#
loop_
_entity_poly.entity_id
_entity_poly.type
_entity_poly.pdbx_seq_one_letter_code
_entity_poly.pdbx_strand_id
1 'polypeptide(L)'
;MAAKGKDLSQQLEELISSLQEQGILTDYFDDIKELQDEINPRFVDEIITIFLRVAEDYRAELTRNLNACGLVSLACQELVDASEANNQEGCLVALENVNHEYLVAKENLNRIVGMECEIYDMRLCRKQPE
;
A
#
# COMPACT_ATOMS: atom_id res chain seq x y z
N MET A 1 11.32 -45.20 -12.38
CA MET A 1 10.16 -44.34 -12.68
C MET A 1 9.22 -44.34 -11.48
N ALA A 2 9.18 -43.25 -10.74
CA ALA A 2 8.06 -42.79 -9.90
C ALA A 2 8.55 -41.52 -9.18
N ALA A 3 8.24 -40.34 -9.72
CA ALA A 3 8.32 -39.11 -8.95
C ALA A 3 7.27 -39.22 -7.85
N LYS A 4 7.72 -39.51 -6.63
CA LYS A 4 6.88 -39.51 -5.44
C LYS A 4 6.35 -38.08 -5.31
N GLY A 5 5.05 -37.89 -5.55
CA GLY A 5 4.42 -36.57 -5.46
C GLY A 5 4.77 -35.95 -4.11
N LYS A 6 5.31 -34.71 -4.14
CA LYS A 6 5.73 -34.03 -2.92
C LYS A 6 4.54 -33.90 -1.97
N ASP A 7 4.76 -34.21 -0.70
CA ASP A 7 3.80 -33.95 0.37
C ASP A 7 3.44 -32.44 0.39
N LEU A 8 2.19 -32.10 0.66
CA LEU A 8 1.74 -30.70 0.65
C LEU A 8 2.47 -29.85 1.69
N SER A 9 2.82 -30.44 2.84
CA SER A 9 3.60 -29.76 3.88
C SER A 9 5.00 -29.41 3.38
N GLN A 10 5.65 -30.34 2.68
CA GLN A 10 6.95 -30.09 2.05
C GLN A 10 6.87 -28.99 0.98
N GLN A 11 5.83 -28.98 0.15
CA GLN A 11 5.65 -27.92 -0.85
C GLN A 11 5.45 -26.55 -0.20
N LEU A 12 4.73 -26.49 0.93
CA LEU A 12 4.51 -25.26 1.68
C LEU A 12 5.81 -24.75 2.32
N GLU A 13 6.61 -25.63 2.91
CA GLU A 13 7.92 -25.27 3.49
C GLU A 13 8.86 -24.71 2.42
N GLU A 14 8.97 -25.39 1.28
CA GLU A 14 9.81 -24.94 0.16
C GLU A 14 9.37 -23.57 -0.38
N LEU A 15 8.05 -23.33 -0.47
CA LEU A 15 7.52 -22.03 -0.88
C LEU A 15 7.89 -20.93 0.12
N ILE A 16 7.72 -21.18 1.43
CA ILE A 16 8.03 -20.18 2.47
C ILE A 16 9.51 -19.82 2.44
N SER A 17 10.40 -20.82 2.37
CA SER A 17 11.84 -20.59 2.27
C SER A 17 12.20 -19.78 1.02
N SER A 18 11.61 -20.11 -0.14
CA SER A 18 11.84 -19.34 -1.38
C SER A 18 11.37 -17.89 -1.27
N LEU A 19 10.25 -17.63 -0.60
CA LEU A 19 9.75 -16.26 -0.38
C LEU A 19 10.61 -15.48 0.63
N GLN A 20 11.18 -16.14 1.63
CA GLN A 20 12.13 -15.55 2.57
C GLN A 20 13.47 -15.20 1.90
N GLU A 21 13.99 -16.08 1.03
CA GLU A 21 15.20 -15.81 0.23
C GLU A 21 15.03 -14.59 -0.68
N GLN A 22 13.81 -14.37 -1.19
CA GLN A 22 13.45 -13.19 -1.99
C GLN A 22 13.18 -11.94 -1.14
N GLY A 23 13.12 -12.05 0.19
CA GLY A 23 12.76 -10.97 1.11
C GLY A 23 11.28 -10.58 1.08
N ILE A 24 10.41 -11.39 0.46
CA ILE A 24 8.95 -11.17 0.43
C ILE A 24 8.35 -11.48 1.80
N LEU A 25 8.84 -12.55 2.44
CA LEU A 25 8.55 -12.86 3.83
C LEU A 25 9.79 -12.54 4.67
N THR A 26 9.57 -12.01 5.87
CA THR A 26 10.61 -11.86 6.89
C THR A 26 10.53 -13.01 7.89
N ASP A 27 11.51 -13.10 8.77
CA ASP A 27 11.53 -13.97 9.95
C ASP A 27 10.27 -13.79 10.83
N TYR A 28 9.69 -12.59 10.88
CA TYR A 28 8.39 -12.36 11.52
C TYR A 28 7.25 -13.29 11.05
N PHE A 29 7.30 -13.82 9.82
CA PHE A 29 6.28 -14.79 9.37
C PHE A 29 6.38 -16.13 10.12
N ASP A 30 7.58 -16.52 10.56
CA ASP A 30 7.77 -17.72 11.37
C ASP A 30 7.12 -17.53 12.76
N ASP A 31 7.26 -16.35 13.37
CA ASP A 31 6.57 -16.00 14.61
C ASP A 31 5.04 -16.12 14.46
N ILE A 32 4.47 -15.68 13.32
CA ILE A 32 3.03 -15.83 13.04
C ILE A 32 2.63 -17.31 12.94
N LYS A 33 3.47 -18.15 12.32
CA LYS A 33 3.19 -19.59 12.21
C LYS A 33 3.25 -20.30 13.56
N GLU A 34 4.15 -19.89 14.45
CA GLU A 34 4.27 -20.47 15.81
C GLU A 34 3.02 -20.21 16.67
N LEU A 35 2.22 -19.18 16.36
CA LEU A 35 0.96 -18.89 17.05
C LEU A 35 -0.21 -19.79 16.62
N GLN A 36 -0.04 -20.62 15.59
CA GLN A 36 -1.04 -21.59 15.15
C GLN A 36 -0.92 -22.90 15.93
N ASP A 37 -2.00 -23.32 16.56
CA ASP A 37 -2.14 -24.53 17.37
C ASP A 37 -3.46 -25.29 17.07
N GLU A 38 -3.73 -26.32 17.87
CA GLU A 38 -4.94 -27.15 17.72
C GLU A 38 -6.25 -26.41 18.05
N ILE A 39 -6.18 -25.32 18.81
CA ILE A 39 -7.32 -24.47 19.20
C ILE A 39 -7.63 -23.48 18.08
N ASN A 40 -6.61 -22.96 17.39
CA ASN A 40 -6.73 -22.00 16.29
C ASN A 40 -6.06 -22.49 14.98
N PRO A 41 -6.44 -23.66 14.43
CA PRO A 41 -5.75 -24.29 13.30
C PRO A 41 -5.79 -23.50 11.98
N ARG A 42 -6.55 -22.40 11.96
CA ARG A 42 -6.75 -21.49 10.83
C ARG A 42 -6.09 -20.12 11.00
N PHE A 43 -5.35 -19.91 12.10
CA PHE A 43 -4.78 -18.61 12.45
C PHE A 43 -3.98 -17.97 11.32
N VAL A 44 -3.06 -18.71 10.70
CA VAL A 44 -2.24 -18.19 9.58
C VAL A 44 -3.11 -17.81 8.38
N ASP A 45 -4.14 -18.61 8.06
CA ASP A 45 -5.03 -18.29 6.94
C ASP A 45 -5.90 -17.06 7.19
N GLU A 46 -6.36 -16.88 8.44
CA GLU A 46 -7.11 -15.70 8.85
C GLU A 46 -6.24 -14.44 8.75
N ILE A 47 -5.01 -14.48 9.26
CA ILE A 47 -4.07 -13.35 9.19
C ILE A 47 -3.73 -13.00 7.74
N ILE A 48 -3.41 -13.99 6.90
CA ILE A 48 -3.14 -13.75 5.47
C ILE A 48 -4.37 -13.16 4.78
N THR A 49 -5.56 -13.68 5.06
CA THR A 49 -6.82 -13.18 4.46
C THR A 49 -7.09 -11.73 4.87
N ILE A 50 -6.90 -11.39 6.14
CA ILE A 50 -7.05 -10.02 6.65
C ILE A 50 -6.04 -9.10 5.98
N PHE A 51 -4.76 -9.50 5.94
CA PHE A 51 -3.71 -8.73 5.30
C PHE A 51 -4.04 -8.43 3.83
N LEU A 52 -4.39 -9.46 3.05
CA LEU A 52 -4.70 -9.31 1.62
C LEU A 52 -5.89 -8.36 1.40
N ARG A 53 -6.95 -8.51 2.20
CA ARG A 53 -8.12 -7.63 2.11
C ARG A 53 -7.75 -6.17 2.42
N VAL A 54 -7.05 -5.94 3.53
CA VAL A 54 -6.67 -4.60 3.98
C VAL A 54 -5.71 -3.94 2.99
N ALA A 55 -4.74 -4.69 2.47
CA ALA A 55 -3.81 -4.19 1.46
C ALA A 55 -4.51 -3.78 0.15
N GLU A 56 -5.48 -4.58 -0.29
CA GLU A 56 -6.30 -4.28 -1.47
C GLU A 56 -7.17 -3.03 -1.28
N ASP A 57 -7.79 -2.87 -0.11
CA ASP A 57 -8.57 -1.68 0.24
C ASP A 57 -7.69 -0.42 0.25
N TYR A 58 -6.52 -0.47 0.91
CA TYR A 58 -5.56 0.64 0.91
C TYR A 58 -5.05 0.98 -0.48
N ARG A 59 -4.73 -0.04 -1.29
CA ARG A 59 -4.31 0.17 -2.69
C ARG A 59 -5.37 0.93 -3.46
N ALA A 60 -6.63 0.49 -3.40
CA ALA A 60 -7.73 1.13 -4.11
C ALA A 60 -7.95 2.59 -3.67
N GLU A 61 -7.84 2.87 -2.37
CA GLU A 61 -7.95 4.22 -1.82
C GLU A 61 -6.79 5.12 -2.26
N LEU A 62 -5.55 4.63 -2.14
CA LEU A 62 -4.36 5.34 -2.60
C LEU A 62 -4.43 5.63 -4.10
N THR A 63 -4.80 4.67 -4.93
CA THR A 63 -4.98 4.87 -6.38
C THR A 63 -6.01 5.96 -6.68
N ARG A 64 -7.16 5.97 -5.98
CA ARG A 64 -8.17 7.03 -6.16
C ARG A 64 -7.63 8.40 -5.77
N ASN A 65 -6.95 8.49 -4.63
CA ASN A 65 -6.41 9.75 -4.11
C ASN A 65 -5.29 10.30 -5.00
N LEU A 66 -4.39 9.43 -5.50
CA LEU A 66 -3.33 9.84 -6.42
C LEU A 66 -3.89 10.24 -7.78
N ASN A 67 -4.92 9.56 -8.29
CA ASN A 67 -5.60 9.97 -9.53
C ASN A 67 -6.30 11.33 -9.42
N ALA A 68 -6.71 11.75 -8.21
CA ALA A 68 -7.22 13.11 -8.00
C ALA A 68 -6.12 14.18 -8.13
N CYS A 69 -4.84 13.78 -8.04
CA CYS A 69 -3.68 14.66 -8.17
C CYS A 69 -2.85 14.30 -9.40
N GLY A 70 -3.21 14.86 -10.56
CA GLY A 70 -2.64 14.47 -11.86
C GLY A 70 -1.11 14.53 -11.96
N LEU A 71 -0.46 15.49 -11.28
CA LEU A 71 1.00 15.59 -11.29
C LEU A 71 1.69 14.50 -10.46
N VAL A 72 1.15 14.21 -9.28
CA VAL A 72 1.65 13.11 -8.43
C VAL A 72 1.44 11.77 -9.16
N SER A 73 0.30 11.58 -9.83
CA SER A 73 0.05 10.38 -10.63
C SER A 73 1.08 10.19 -11.74
N LEU A 74 1.49 11.26 -12.42
CA LEU A 74 2.50 11.18 -13.48
C LEU A 74 3.87 10.81 -12.92
N ALA A 75 4.30 11.46 -11.84
CA ALA A 75 5.56 11.15 -11.17
C ALA A 75 5.60 9.70 -10.64
N CYS A 76 4.47 9.18 -10.15
CA CYS A 76 4.36 7.77 -9.77
C CYS A 76 4.52 6.83 -10.96
N GLN A 77 3.99 7.18 -12.14
CA GLN A 77 4.17 6.39 -13.35
C GLN A 77 5.65 6.37 -13.78
N GLU A 78 6.34 7.51 -13.73
CA GLU A 78 7.78 7.58 -14.01
C GLU A 78 8.60 6.68 -13.06
N LEU A 79 8.20 6.60 -11.80
CA LEU A 79 8.83 5.71 -10.82
C LEU A 79 8.60 4.22 -11.16
N VAL A 80 7.40 3.86 -11.61
CA VAL A 80 7.08 2.50 -12.08
C VAL A 80 7.94 2.16 -13.29
N ASP A 81 7.97 3.02 -14.30
CA ASP A 81 8.73 2.81 -15.54
C ASP A 81 10.24 2.66 -15.25
N ALA A 82 10.78 3.50 -14.36
CA ALA A 82 12.19 3.41 -13.94
C ALA A 82 12.50 2.11 -13.19
N SER A 83 11.57 1.65 -12.35
CA SER A 83 11.71 0.41 -11.58
C SER A 83 11.69 -0.82 -12.50
N GLU A 84 10.77 -0.87 -13.46
CA GLU A 84 10.70 -1.94 -14.46
C GLU A 84 11.96 -1.99 -15.35
N ALA A 85 12.55 -0.82 -15.63
CA ALA A 85 13.80 -0.70 -16.36
C ALA A 85 15.07 -1.04 -15.54
N ASN A 86 14.93 -1.37 -14.25
CA ASN A 86 16.04 -1.52 -13.29
C ASN A 86 16.98 -0.28 -13.26
N ASN A 87 16.44 0.91 -13.51
CA ASN A 87 17.20 2.15 -13.53
C ASN A 87 17.22 2.79 -12.13
N GLN A 88 18.21 2.42 -11.32
CA GLN A 88 18.33 2.92 -9.94
C GLN A 88 18.39 4.45 -9.85
N GLU A 89 19.12 5.12 -10.74
CA GLU A 89 19.21 6.58 -10.77
C GLU A 89 17.85 7.20 -11.14
N GLY A 90 17.16 6.63 -12.13
CA GLY A 90 15.80 7.00 -12.50
C GLY A 90 14.81 6.85 -11.34
N CYS A 91 14.90 5.77 -10.58
CA CYS A 91 14.05 5.56 -9.40
C CYS A 91 14.27 6.63 -8.33
N LEU A 92 15.52 7.04 -8.09
CA LEU A 92 15.83 8.09 -7.11
C LEU A 92 15.26 9.45 -7.53
N VAL A 93 15.44 9.83 -8.80
CA VAL A 93 14.90 11.07 -9.36
C VAL A 93 13.36 11.06 -9.34
N ALA A 94 12.75 9.97 -9.80
CA ALA A 94 11.29 9.84 -9.83
C ALA A 94 10.70 9.88 -8.41
N LEU A 95 11.36 9.28 -7.42
CA LEU A 95 10.94 9.35 -6.02
C LEU A 95 11.02 10.77 -5.46
N GLU A 96 12.08 11.53 -5.80
CA GLU A 96 12.19 12.94 -5.42
C GLU A 96 11.06 13.78 -6.03
N ASN A 97 10.74 13.53 -7.31
CA ASN A 97 9.63 14.18 -8.01
C ASN A 97 8.27 13.85 -7.36
N VAL A 98 8.00 12.58 -7.03
CA VAL A 98 6.77 12.18 -6.32
C VAL A 98 6.61 12.97 -5.02
N ASN A 99 7.70 13.12 -4.26
CA ASN A 99 7.67 13.88 -3.01
C ASN A 99 7.44 15.39 -3.25
N HIS A 100 8.10 15.97 -4.25
CA HIS A 100 7.90 17.37 -4.62
C HIS A 100 6.44 17.66 -5.00
N GLU A 101 5.90 16.87 -5.93
CA GLU A 101 4.52 17.02 -6.39
C GLU A 101 3.52 16.81 -5.27
N TYR A 102 3.78 15.87 -4.36
CA TYR A 102 2.95 15.66 -3.17
C TYR A 102 2.93 16.89 -2.26
N LEU A 103 4.09 17.51 -2.01
CA LEU A 103 4.17 18.71 -1.17
C LEU A 103 3.40 19.89 -1.78
N VAL A 104 3.54 20.09 -3.10
CA VAL A 104 2.81 21.11 -3.84
C VAL A 104 1.29 20.86 -3.77
N ALA A 105 0.87 19.61 -3.99
CA ALA A 105 -0.54 19.23 -3.90
C ALA A 105 -1.09 19.46 -2.49
N LYS A 106 -0.36 19.03 -1.46
CA LYS A 106 -0.72 19.18 -0.05
C LYS A 106 -0.92 20.65 0.32
N GLU A 107 -0.02 21.54 -0.09
CA GLU A 107 -0.16 22.97 0.19
C GLU A 107 -1.46 23.53 -0.43
N ASN A 108 -1.69 23.25 -1.71
CA ASN A 108 -2.87 23.77 -2.42
C ASN A 108 -4.19 23.19 -1.88
N LEU A 109 -4.24 21.89 -1.58
CA LEU A 109 -5.42 21.26 -0.99
C LEU A 109 -5.73 21.82 0.39
N ASN A 110 -4.72 22.05 1.24
CA ASN A 110 -4.92 22.69 2.54
C ASN A 110 -5.46 24.13 2.39
N ARG A 111 -4.99 24.87 1.38
CA ARG A 111 -5.52 26.21 1.07
C ARG A 111 -6.99 26.15 0.64
N ILE A 112 -7.37 25.17 -0.18
CA ILE A 112 -8.77 24.96 -0.58
C ILE A 112 -9.64 24.66 0.65
N VAL A 113 -9.21 23.74 1.52
CA VAL A 113 -9.94 23.41 2.75
C VAL A 113 -10.11 24.65 3.63
N GLY A 114 -9.07 25.46 3.80
CA GLY A 114 -9.15 26.71 4.53
C GLY A 114 -10.18 27.68 3.95
N MET A 115 -10.15 27.90 2.63
CA MET A 115 -11.12 28.75 1.94
C MET A 115 -12.56 28.22 2.05
N GLU A 116 -12.78 26.92 1.89
CA GLU A 116 -14.09 26.27 2.03
C GLU A 116 -14.66 26.44 3.44
N CYS A 117 -13.83 26.27 4.48
CA CYS A 117 -14.23 26.52 5.87
C CYS A 117 -14.66 27.97 6.10
N GLU A 118 -13.86 28.94 5.66
CA GLU A 118 -14.21 30.37 5.78
C GLU A 118 -15.52 30.71 5.05
N ILE A 119 -15.71 30.18 3.84
CA ILE A 119 -16.94 30.37 3.06
C ILE A 119 -18.13 29.78 3.80
N TYR A 120 -17.99 28.59 4.38
CA TYR A 120 -19.04 27.93 5.14
C TYR A 120 -19.43 28.75 6.38
N ASP A 121 -18.46 29.21 7.16
CA ASP A 121 -18.68 30.02 8.36
C ASP A 121 -19.35 31.35 8.03
N MET A 122 -18.90 32.04 6.97
CA MET A 122 -19.56 33.25 6.47
C MET A 122 -21.01 33.02 6.06
N ARG A 123 -21.32 31.87 5.45
CA ARG A 123 -22.70 31.49 5.08
C ARG A 123 -23.56 31.17 6.30
N LEU A 124 -22.99 30.58 7.36
CA LEU A 124 -23.69 30.33 8.61
C LEU A 124 -24.03 31.64 9.34
N CYS A 125 -23.07 32.56 9.47
CA CYS A 125 -23.28 33.87 10.10
C CYS A 125 -24.37 34.69 9.39
N ARG A 126 -24.51 34.57 8.07
CA ARG A 126 -25.59 35.23 7.30
C ARG A 126 -26.99 34.60 7.46
N LYS A 127 -27.10 33.41 8.05
CA LYS A 127 -28.37 32.68 8.22
C LYS A 127 -29.00 32.86 9.60
N GLN A 128 -28.38 33.59 10.52
CA GLN A 128 -28.99 33.86 11.83
C GLN A 128 -30.11 34.92 11.68
N PRO A 129 -31.35 34.64 12.15
CA PRO A 129 -32.44 35.60 12.10
C PRO A 129 -32.24 36.71 13.13
N GLU A 130 -32.62 37.94 12.75
CA GLU A 130 -32.80 39.09 13.67
C GLU A 130 -33.90 38.83 14.70
#